data_AF-A0AB39SR15-F1
#
_entry.id   AF-A0AB39SR15-F1
#
_cell.length_a   1.000
_cell.length_b   1.000
_cell.length_c   1.000
_cell.angle_alpha   90.00
_cell.angle_beta   90.00
_cell.angle_gamma   90.00
#
_symmetry.space_group_name_H-M   'P 1'
#
loop_
_entity.id
_entity.type
_entity.pdbx_description
1 polymer ?
#
loop_
_entity_poly.entity_id
_entity_poly.type
_entity_poly.pdbx_seq_one_letter_code
_entity_poly.pdbx_strand_id
1 'polypeptide(L)'
;MASSGDDGVHDNGDAPNAATSSVRTVDWPGSDPNVTAVGGTLVTLDDQGGRLRPDVVWNDNGAASGGGVSGVFTRPAFQHGVAPVTGAGRGLPDISLTASEDMSTVIRFTDDVRAAWVGIGGTSLAAPLFAGFVALADQQAGGRLGNVNTRLYALARTPEEARKAGIVDITSGVNGQDGYRAAPGYDLASGLGTVDASALVPALAARTG
;
A
#
# COMPACT_ATOMS: atom_id res chain seq x y z
N MET A 1 7.32 1.72 8.34
CA MET A 1 6.33 1.73 7.24
C MET A 1 5.75 3.11 7.17
N ALA A 2 5.28 3.53 6.00
CA ALA A 2 4.64 4.82 5.81
C ALA A 2 3.49 4.68 4.81
N SER A 3 2.53 5.60 4.92
CA SER A 3 1.55 5.89 3.88
C SER A 3 2.26 6.18 2.57
N SER A 4 1.64 5.82 1.44
CA SER A 4 2.16 6.19 0.12
C SER A 4 1.68 7.56 -0.36
N GLY A 5 0.72 8.17 0.35
CA GLY A 5 0.09 9.46 0.03
C GLY A 5 -1.40 9.30 -0.27
N ASP A 6 -2.15 10.39 -0.19
CA ASP A 6 -3.60 10.42 -0.42
C ASP A 6 -4.00 11.31 -1.63
N ASP A 7 -2.99 11.84 -2.35
CA ASP A 7 -3.13 12.75 -3.50
C ASP A 7 -2.87 12.06 -4.86
N GLY A 8 -2.97 10.73 -4.91
CA GLY A 8 -2.75 9.95 -6.13
C GLY A 8 -1.33 10.11 -6.68
N VAL A 9 -1.20 10.57 -7.92
CA VAL A 9 0.11 10.81 -8.57
C VAL A 9 0.61 12.25 -8.41
N HIS A 10 -0.06 13.10 -7.64
CA HIS A 10 0.25 14.54 -7.52
C HIS A 10 0.51 14.95 -6.07
N ASP A 11 1.34 14.19 -5.36
CA ASP A 11 1.75 14.50 -4.00
C ASP A 11 2.73 15.68 -3.96
N ASN A 12 2.17 16.86 -4.18
CA ASN A 12 2.87 18.11 -4.35
C ASN A 12 2.61 19.06 -3.17
N GLY A 13 2.03 18.59 -2.06
CA GLY A 13 1.29 19.39 -1.06
C GLY A 13 1.93 20.71 -0.60
N ASP A 14 3.26 20.78 -0.57
CA ASP A 14 4.02 21.98 -0.14
C ASP A 14 4.81 22.67 -1.26
N ALA A 15 4.73 22.20 -2.50
CA ALA A 15 5.40 22.83 -3.63
C ALA A 15 4.70 24.16 -3.99
N PRO A 16 5.45 25.25 -4.25
CA PRO A 16 4.87 26.56 -4.56
C PRO A 16 3.94 26.57 -5.80
N ASN A 17 3.93 25.50 -6.60
CA ASN A 17 3.11 25.33 -7.79
C ASN A 17 2.21 24.07 -7.75
N ALA A 18 1.96 23.49 -6.56
CA ALA A 18 1.26 22.20 -6.38
C ALA A 18 -0.03 22.08 -7.19
N ALA A 19 -0.87 23.12 -7.13
CA ALA A 19 -2.17 23.18 -7.81
C ALA A 19 -2.11 23.29 -9.34
N THR A 20 -0.92 23.49 -9.93
CA THR A 20 -0.72 23.72 -11.38
C THR A 20 0.31 22.79 -12.00
N SER A 21 0.96 21.95 -11.20
CA SER A 21 1.96 21.00 -11.68
C SER A 21 1.28 19.82 -12.37
N SER A 22 1.67 19.51 -13.60
CA SER A 22 1.34 18.26 -14.27
C SER A 22 2.41 17.17 -14.04
N VAL A 23 3.42 17.47 -13.21
CA VAL A 23 4.50 16.55 -12.89
C VAL A 23 4.00 15.57 -11.85
N ARG A 24 4.06 14.29 -12.18
CA ARG A 24 3.78 13.22 -11.22
C ARG A 24 4.86 13.17 -10.15
N THR A 25 4.44 13.06 -8.90
CA THR A 25 5.29 13.02 -7.72
C THR A 25 4.84 11.90 -6.79
N VAL A 26 5.67 11.62 -5.79
CA VAL A 26 5.47 10.53 -4.85
C VAL A 26 5.84 10.99 -3.45
N ASP A 27 5.17 10.45 -2.45
CA ASP A 27 5.32 10.89 -1.07
C ASP A 27 6.70 10.56 -0.47
N TRP A 28 7.13 11.36 0.49
CA TRP A 28 8.19 11.03 1.44
C TRP A 28 7.60 11.03 2.86
N PRO A 29 7.84 9.98 3.68
CA PRO A 29 8.93 9.01 3.58
C PRO A 29 8.61 7.71 2.84
N GLY A 30 7.42 7.55 2.24
CA GLY A 30 7.07 6.34 1.47
C GLY A 30 8.11 5.98 0.40
N SER A 31 8.67 7.00 -0.27
CA SER A 31 9.70 6.84 -1.30
C SER A 31 11.08 6.36 -0.84
N ASP A 32 11.39 6.39 0.46
CA ASP A 32 12.65 5.86 0.97
C ASP A 32 12.71 4.31 0.79
N PRO A 33 13.75 3.76 0.14
CA PRO A 33 13.91 2.31 -0.04
C PRO A 33 13.95 1.49 1.26
N ASN A 34 14.25 2.13 2.40
CA ASN A 34 14.26 1.52 3.73
C ASN A 34 12.89 1.53 4.42
N VAL A 35 11.86 2.04 3.74
CA VAL A 35 10.48 2.09 4.23
C VAL A 35 9.62 1.18 3.35
N THR A 36 8.75 0.38 3.97
CA THR A 36 7.64 -0.24 3.23
C THR A 36 6.55 0.80 3.04
N ALA A 37 6.29 1.17 1.79
CA ALA A 37 5.23 2.10 1.40
C ALA A 37 3.92 1.33 1.29
N VAL A 38 2.88 1.82 1.97
CA VAL A 38 1.57 1.18 2.03
C VAL A 38 0.54 2.06 1.34
N GLY A 39 0.02 1.57 0.22
CA GLY A 39 -1.02 2.21 -0.58
C GLY A 39 -2.44 1.86 -0.14
N GLY A 40 -3.39 2.32 -0.94
CA GLY A 40 -4.80 2.34 -0.62
C GLY A 40 -5.66 1.52 -1.57
N THR A 41 -6.63 0.83 -0.98
CA THR A 41 -7.63 0.02 -1.70
C THR A 41 -9.04 0.40 -1.27
N LEU A 42 -9.99 0.32 -2.20
CA LEU A 42 -11.41 0.25 -1.89
C LEU A 42 -11.79 -1.22 -1.65
N VAL A 43 -12.24 -1.53 -0.44
CA VAL A 43 -12.67 -2.87 -0.03
C VAL A 43 -14.18 -2.89 0.09
N THR A 44 -14.86 -3.78 -0.62
CA THR A 44 -16.32 -3.89 -0.52
C THR A 44 -16.73 -5.12 0.27
N LEU A 45 -17.34 -4.89 1.43
CA LEU A 45 -17.72 -5.92 2.39
C LEU A 45 -19.25 -6.03 2.54
N ASP A 46 -19.71 -7.20 2.96
CA ASP A 46 -21.04 -7.39 3.56
C ASP A 46 -21.04 -7.06 5.06
N ASP A 47 -22.22 -7.11 5.69
CA ASP A 47 -22.39 -6.82 7.13
C ASP A 47 -21.68 -7.84 8.06
N GLN A 48 -21.17 -8.96 7.52
CA GLN A 48 -20.38 -9.95 8.25
C GLN A 48 -18.87 -9.79 8.01
N GLY A 49 -18.46 -8.77 7.24
CA GLY A 49 -17.07 -8.54 6.86
C GLY A 49 -16.57 -9.43 5.72
N GLY A 50 -17.47 -10.12 5.01
CA GLY A 50 -17.16 -10.91 3.83
C GLY A 50 -16.95 -10.03 2.59
N ARG A 51 -15.89 -10.28 1.81
CA ARG A 51 -15.63 -9.55 0.55
C ARG A 51 -16.68 -9.90 -0.51
N LEU A 52 -17.35 -8.88 -1.04
CA LEU A 52 -18.37 -9.02 -2.09
C LEU A 52 -17.79 -9.02 -3.50
N ARG A 53 -16.60 -8.48 -3.69
CA ARG A 53 -15.87 -8.38 -4.95
C ARG A 53 -14.37 -8.23 -4.70
N PRO A 54 -13.50 -8.44 -5.71
CA PRO A 54 -12.08 -8.11 -5.60
C PRO A 54 -11.86 -6.65 -5.19
N ASP A 55 -10.80 -6.40 -4.43
CA ASP A 55 -10.40 -5.02 -4.12
C ASP A 55 -9.98 -4.30 -5.38
N VAL A 56 -10.19 -3.00 -5.38
CA VAL A 56 -9.75 -2.10 -6.45
C VAL A 56 -8.89 -1.00 -5.85
N VAL A 57 -8.05 -0.37 -6.67
CA VAL A 57 -7.26 0.81 -6.24
C VAL A 57 -8.20 1.87 -5.68
N TRP A 58 -7.84 2.44 -4.52
CA TRP A 58 -8.60 3.53 -3.91
C TRP A 58 -8.46 4.83 -4.73
N ASN A 59 -9.60 5.37 -5.15
CA ASN A 59 -9.75 6.64 -5.85
C ASN A 59 -11.23 7.08 -5.76
N ASP A 60 -11.56 7.79 -4.70
CA ASP A 60 -12.90 8.30 -4.42
C ASP A 60 -12.85 9.62 -3.65
N ASN A 61 -13.96 10.35 -3.61
CA ASN A 61 -14.13 11.59 -2.84
C ASN A 61 -13.06 12.69 -3.05
N GLY A 62 -12.34 12.66 -4.18
CA GLY A 62 -11.28 13.62 -4.48
C GLY A 62 -9.89 13.25 -3.93
N ALA A 63 -9.75 12.07 -3.31
CA ALA A 63 -8.50 11.50 -2.83
C ALA A 63 -8.20 10.17 -3.55
N ALA A 64 -6.92 9.77 -3.59
CA ALA A 64 -6.51 8.54 -4.22
C ALA A 64 -5.21 7.98 -3.64
N SER A 65 -5.01 6.67 -3.74
CA SER A 65 -3.79 5.99 -3.29
C SER A 65 -2.52 6.61 -3.91
N GLY A 66 -1.60 7.07 -3.08
CA GLY A 66 -0.32 7.57 -3.53
C GLY A 66 0.48 6.47 -4.24
N GLY A 67 1.13 6.79 -5.35
CA GLY A 67 1.88 5.79 -6.11
C GLY A 67 2.55 6.31 -7.37
N GLY A 68 3.67 5.67 -7.75
CA GLY A 68 4.53 6.14 -8.83
C GLY A 68 5.98 5.74 -8.65
N VAL A 69 6.87 6.40 -9.38
CA VAL A 69 8.31 6.15 -9.34
C VAL A 69 9.01 7.36 -8.74
N SER A 70 9.85 7.14 -7.73
CA SER A 70 10.66 8.19 -7.12
C SER A 70 11.62 8.81 -8.13
N GLY A 71 11.61 10.14 -8.22
CA GLY A 71 12.62 10.92 -8.95
C GLY A 71 13.94 11.11 -8.19
N VAL A 72 14.02 10.66 -6.93
CA VAL A 72 15.18 10.86 -6.04
C VAL A 72 15.91 9.55 -5.77
N PHE A 73 15.17 8.51 -5.38
CA PHE A 73 15.75 7.22 -5.00
C PHE A 73 15.80 6.27 -6.19
N THR A 74 16.98 5.71 -6.45
CA THR A 74 17.17 4.65 -7.44
C THR A 74 16.43 3.38 -7.05
N ARG A 75 16.06 2.57 -8.03
CA ARG A 75 15.39 1.28 -7.83
C ARG A 75 16.23 0.37 -6.91
N PRO A 76 15.69 -0.05 -5.74
CA PRO A 76 16.39 -0.97 -4.87
C PRO A 76 16.43 -2.39 -5.45
N ALA A 77 17.41 -3.20 -5.02
CA ALA A 77 17.63 -4.54 -5.54
C ALA A 77 16.41 -5.47 -5.41
N PHE A 78 15.61 -5.32 -4.35
CA PHE A 78 14.40 -6.12 -4.16
C PHE A 78 13.32 -5.85 -5.24
N GLN A 79 13.38 -4.70 -5.94
CA GLN A 79 12.49 -4.35 -7.04
C GLN A 79 13.03 -4.75 -8.43
N HIS A 80 14.15 -5.48 -8.52
CA HIS A 80 14.66 -5.92 -9.83
C HIS A 80 13.67 -6.78 -10.62
N GLY A 81 12.87 -7.60 -9.94
CA GLY A 81 11.82 -8.41 -10.58
C GLY A 81 10.70 -7.58 -11.22
N VAL A 82 10.53 -6.33 -10.80
CA VAL A 82 9.51 -5.39 -11.28
C VAL A 82 10.12 -4.21 -12.04
N ALA A 83 11.36 -4.39 -12.50
CA ALA A 83 12.10 -3.41 -13.29
C ALA A 83 11.36 -2.87 -14.53
N PRO A 84 10.55 -3.67 -15.28
CA PRO A 84 9.79 -3.16 -16.43
C PRO A 84 8.77 -2.09 -16.08
N VAL A 85 8.26 -2.08 -14.84
CA VAL A 85 7.25 -1.12 -14.36
C VAL A 85 7.90 0.08 -13.70
N THR A 86 8.94 -0.15 -12.90
CA THR A 86 9.57 0.87 -12.06
C THR A 86 10.66 1.68 -12.78
N GLY A 87 11.19 1.18 -13.90
CA GLY A 87 12.34 1.82 -14.55
C GLY A 87 13.50 2.00 -13.56
N ALA A 88 14.30 3.04 -13.70
CA ALA A 88 15.49 3.21 -12.86
C ALA A 88 15.22 3.66 -11.40
N GLY A 89 13.98 3.98 -11.03
CA GLY A 89 13.63 4.55 -9.72
C GLY A 89 12.93 3.58 -8.76
N ARG A 90 12.86 3.93 -7.47
CA ARG A 90 12.06 3.22 -6.47
C ARG A 90 10.58 3.38 -6.80
N GLY A 91 9.90 2.30 -7.15
CA GLY A 91 8.45 2.30 -7.39
C GLY A 91 7.68 2.16 -6.08
N LEU A 92 6.50 2.76 -5.95
CA LEU A 92 5.61 2.60 -4.79
C LEU A 92 4.13 2.64 -5.23
N PRO A 93 3.21 2.11 -4.40
CA PRO A 93 3.45 1.46 -3.10
C PRO A 93 4.13 0.08 -3.22
N ASP A 94 4.51 -0.52 -2.09
CA ASP A 94 4.99 -1.91 -2.05
C ASP A 94 3.82 -2.88 -1.88
N ILE A 95 2.85 -2.52 -1.05
CA ILE A 95 1.60 -3.25 -0.79
C ILE A 95 0.49 -2.23 -0.55
N SER A 96 -0.78 -2.62 -0.63
CA SER A 96 -1.91 -1.74 -0.37
C SER A 96 -2.91 -2.37 0.60
N LEU A 97 -3.56 -1.56 1.43
CA LEU A 97 -4.64 -1.98 2.32
C LEU A 97 -5.80 -0.99 2.25
N THR A 98 -6.88 -1.27 2.99
CA THR A 98 -8.07 -0.41 2.99
C THR A 98 -7.72 1.05 3.28
N ALA A 99 -8.23 1.94 2.43
CA ALA A 99 -8.04 3.38 2.52
C ALA A 99 -9.25 4.18 2.02
N SER A 100 -10.29 3.52 1.49
CA SER A 100 -11.49 4.23 1.07
C SER A 100 -12.24 4.83 2.25
N GLU A 101 -12.89 5.97 2.02
CA GLU A 101 -13.78 6.62 2.96
C GLU A 101 -15.22 6.05 2.91
N ASP A 102 -15.38 4.81 2.44
CA ASP A 102 -16.66 4.09 2.31
C ASP A 102 -17.26 3.59 3.64
N MET A 103 -16.75 4.08 4.78
CA MET A 103 -17.12 3.68 6.14
C MET A 103 -16.78 2.21 6.47
N SER A 104 -15.96 1.52 5.67
CA SER A 104 -15.47 0.17 6.00
C SER A 104 -14.62 0.13 7.28
N THR A 105 -14.09 1.28 7.72
CA THR A 105 -13.38 1.43 8.99
C THR A 105 -13.88 2.64 9.76
N VAL A 106 -14.11 2.45 11.06
CA VAL A 106 -14.47 3.53 11.99
C VAL A 106 -13.45 3.62 13.12
N ILE A 107 -13.07 4.84 13.49
CA ILE A 107 -12.28 5.11 14.69
C ILE A 107 -13.10 5.96 15.65
N ARG A 108 -12.75 5.86 16.94
CA ARG A 108 -13.27 6.74 17.98
C ARG A 108 -12.17 7.70 18.38
N PHE A 109 -12.38 9.00 18.13
CA PHE A 109 -11.54 10.01 18.75
C PHE A 109 -11.87 10.06 20.24
N THR A 110 -10.83 10.06 21.08
CA THR A 110 -10.96 10.10 22.54
C THR A 110 -10.60 11.47 23.13
N ASP A 111 -10.42 12.48 22.26
CA ASP A 111 -10.27 13.86 22.70
C ASP A 111 -11.63 14.46 23.11
N ASP A 112 -11.58 15.52 23.92
CA ASP A 112 -12.77 16.18 24.49
C ASP A 112 -13.60 16.94 23.44
N VAL A 113 -13.14 17.02 22.18
CA VAL A 113 -13.75 17.82 21.11
C VAL A 113 -14.52 16.96 20.11
N ARG A 114 -14.12 15.70 19.91
CA ARG A 114 -14.61 14.82 18.85
C ARG A 114 -14.98 13.43 19.34
N ALA A 115 -15.41 13.27 20.59
CA ALA A 115 -15.79 11.99 21.20
C ALA A 115 -16.97 11.26 20.51
N ALA A 116 -16.75 10.79 19.28
CA ALA A 116 -17.69 10.16 18.38
C ALA A 116 -16.99 9.08 17.55
N TRP A 117 -17.77 8.11 17.08
CA TRP A 117 -17.33 7.18 16.05
C TRP A 117 -17.40 7.87 14.70
N VAL A 118 -16.29 7.85 13.96
CA VAL A 118 -16.15 8.52 12.66
C VAL A 118 -15.54 7.53 11.69
N GLY A 119 -16.13 7.44 10.49
CA GLY A 119 -15.50 6.70 9.40
C GLY A 119 -14.27 7.42 8.90
N ILE A 120 -13.21 6.68 8.65
CA ILE A 120 -11.95 7.23 8.14
C ILE A 120 -11.46 6.42 6.95
N GLY A 121 -10.71 7.09 6.08
CA GLY A 121 -9.95 6.49 4.99
C GLY A 121 -8.50 6.95 5.03
N GLY A 122 -7.88 7.05 3.86
CA GLY A 122 -6.49 7.42 3.70
C GLY A 122 -5.53 6.24 3.79
N THR A 123 -4.41 6.33 3.08
CA THR A 123 -3.25 5.45 3.28
C THR A 123 -2.65 5.62 4.68
N SER A 124 -2.99 6.72 5.36
CA SER A 124 -2.80 6.92 6.81
C SER A 124 -3.46 5.83 7.66
N LEU A 125 -4.57 5.23 7.23
CA LEU A 125 -5.17 4.05 7.84
C LEU A 125 -4.44 2.76 7.42
N ALA A 126 -4.08 2.65 6.15
CA ALA A 126 -3.43 1.47 5.58
C ALA A 126 -2.08 1.17 6.25
N ALA A 127 -1.24 2.19 6.46
CA ALA A 127 0.10 2.04 7.03
C ALA A 127 0.13 1.39 8.44
N PRO A 128 -0.64 1.85 9.45
CA PRO A 128 -0.67 1.22 10.76
C PRO A 128 -1.32 -0.17 10.74
N LEU A 129 -2.26 -0.46 9.84
CA LEU A 129 -2.80 -1.81 9.66
C LEU A 129 -1.69 -2.79 9.23
N PHE A 130 -0.88 -2.43 8.24
CA PHE A 130 0.24 -3.26 7.80
C PHE A 130 1.31 -3.40 8.90
N ALA A 131 1.53 -2.34 9.69
CA ALA A 131 2.42 -2.39 10.86
C ALA A 131 1.97 -3.42 11.90
N GLY A 132 0.66 -3.52 12.14
CA GLY A 132 0.07 -4.57 12.98
C GLY A 132 0.36 -5.98 12.45
N PHE A 133 0.25 -6.20 11.14
CA PHE A 133 0.55 -7.51 10.54
C PHE A 133 2.02 -7.90 10.67
N VAL A 134 2.96 -6.96 10.46
CA VAL A 134 4.38 -7.26 10.68
C VAL A 134 4.70 -7.44 12.16
N ALA A 135 4.03 -6.73 13.08
CA ALA A 135 4.18 -6.97 14.51
C ALA A 135 3.73 -8.38 14.92
N LEU A 136 2.64 -8.89 14.33
CA LEU A 136 2.23 -10.29 14.50
C LEU A 136 3.26 -11.26 13.94
N ALA A 137 3.87 -10.93 12.79
CA ALA A 137 4.92 -11.75 12.19
C ALA A 137 6.20 -11.75 13.03
N ASP A 138 6.60 -10.61 13.61
CA ASP A 138 7.70 -10.48 14.58
C ASP A 138 7.44 -11.37 15.80
N GLN A 139 6.22 -11.32 16.35
CA GLN A 139 5.82 -12.14 17.48
C GLN A 139 5.92 -13.63 17.15
N GLN A 140 5.41 -14.04 15.98
CA GLN A 140 5.46 -15.43 15.53
C GLN A 140 6.88 -15.91 15.23
N ALA A 141 7.76 -15.03 14.73
CA ALA A 141 9.16 -15.34 14.48
C ALA A 141 10.01 -15.40 15.77
N GLY A 142 9.47 -14.96 16.91
CA GLY A 142 10.18 -14.88 18.18
C GLY A 142 11.19 -13.72 18.24
N GLY A 143 11.06 -12.72 17.37
CA GLY A 143 11.98 -11.59 17.29
C GLY A 143 11.71 -10.68 16.09
N ARG A 144 12.37 -9.52 16.08
CA ARG A 144 12.21 -8.50 15.03
C ARG A 144 12.66 -9.05 13.67
N LEU A 145 11.79 -8.96 12.67
CA LEU A 145 12.09 -9.27 11.27
C LEU A 145 12.89 -8.16 10.58
N GLY A 146 12.79 -6.92 11.09
CA GLY A 146 13.42 -5.76 10.50
C GLY A 146 12.66 -5.23 9.28
N ASN A 147 13.37 -4.72 8.27
CA ASN A 147 12.74 -4.27 7.02
C ASN A 147 12.27 -5.50 6.21
N VAL A 148 10.97 -5.55 5.91
CA VAL A 148 10.34 -6.68 5.23
C VAL A 148 10.32 -6.58 3.70
N ASN A 149 10.78 -5.48 3.09
CA ASN A 149 10.71 -5.23 1.64
C ASN A 149 11.35 -6.38 0.85
N THR A 150 12.62 -6.70 1.12
CA THR A 150 13.32 -7.80 0.42
C THR A 150 12.55 -9.11 0.49
N ARG A 151 11.96 -9.40 1.65
CA ARG A 151 11.20 -10.62 1.88
C ARG A 151 9.84 -10.60 1.16
N LEU A 152 9.15 -9.48 1.20
CA LEU A 152 7.86 -9.29 0.53
C LEU A 152 7.98 -9.54 -0.98
N TYR A 153 8.98 -8.94 -1.63
CA TYR A 153 9.22 -9.16 -3.06
C TYR A 153 9.73 -10.57 -3.37
N ALA A 154 10.48 -11.20 -2.45
CA ALA A 154 10.89 -12.60 -2.61
C ALA A 154 9.71 -13.59 -2.49
N LEU A 155 8.69 -13.25 -1.71
CA LEU A 155 7.44 -14.02 -1.62
C LEU A 155 6.53 -13.81 -2.85
N ALA A 156 6.79 -12.78 -3.66
CA ALA A 156 5.97 -12.39 -4.80
C ALA A 156 6.68 -12.48 -6.16
N ARG A 157 7.68 -13.37 -6.32
CA ARG A 157 8.41 -13.47 -7.61
C ARG A 157 7.55 -14.05 -8.73
N THR A 158 6.51 -14.82 -8.37
CA THR A 158 5.51 -15.34 -9.29
C THR A 158 4.11 -15.15 -8.71
N PRO A 159 3.05 -15.11 -9.54
CA PRO A 159 1.67 -15.03 -9.06
C PRO A 159 1.28 -16.17 -8.11
N GLU A 160 1.81 -17.38 -8.33
CA GLU A 160 1.53 -18.53 -7.47
C GLU A 160 2.21 -18.40 -6.10
N GLU A 161 3.47 -17.98 -6.06
CA GLU A 161 4.19 -17.72 -4.81
C GLU A 161 3.50 -16.59 -4.02
N ALA A 162 3.12 -15.50 -4.68
CA ALA A 162 2.40 -14.38 -4.09
C ALA A 162 1.11 -14.85 -3.42
N ARG A 163 0.25 -15.56 -4.16
CA ARG A 163 -1.01 -16.10 -3.65
C ARG A 163 -0.81 -17.05 -2.47
N LYS A 164 0.20 -17.93 -2.54
CA LYS A 164 0.52 -18.86 -1.45
C LYS A 164 0.99 -18.12 -0.19
N ALA A 165 1.69 -17.00 -0.37
CA ALA A 165 2.16 -16.14 0.71
C ALA A 165 1.08 -15.16 1.21
N GLY A 166 -0.16 -15.23 0.71
CA GLY A 166 -1.22 -14.30 1.11
C GLY A 166 -1.12 -12.92 0.49
N ILE A 167 -0.41 -12.76 -0.63
CA ILE A 167 -0.42 -11.52 -1.43
C ILE A 167 -1.47 -11.70 -2.53
N VAL A 168 -2.44 -10.79 -2.56
CA VAL A 168 -3.60 -10.84 -3.44
C VAL A 168 -3.54 -9.69 -4.43
N ASP A 169 -3.38 -10.03 -5.70
CA ASP A 169 -3.21 -9.07 -6.79
C ASP A 169 -4.45 -8.17 -6.97
N ILE A 170 -4.22 -6.88 -7.16
CA ILE A 170 -5.26 -5.89 -7.49
C ILE A 170 -5.07 -5.52 -8.96
N THR A 171 -6.08 -5.83 -9.77
CA THR A 171 -5.96 -5.74 -11.24
C THR A 171 -6.88 -4.69 -11.86
N SER A 172 -7.54 -3.87 -11.03
CA SER A 172 -8.45 -2.83 -11.50
C SER A 172 -8.46 -1.59 -10.61
N GLY A 173 -8.86 -0.47 -11.21
CA GLY A 173 -8.78 0.85 -10.61
C GLY A 173 -7.61 1.68 -11.17
N VAL A 174 -7.54 2.94 -10.74
CA VAL A 174 -6.55 3.93 -11.16
C VAL A 174 -6.31 4.88 -10.01
N ASN A 175 -5.06 5.29 -9.75
CA ASN A 175 -4.75 6.17 -8.62
C ASN A 175 -4.77 7.67 -8.97
N GLY A 176 -5.95 8.18 -9.28
CA GLY A 176 -6.16 9.57 -9.74
C GLY A 176 -6.56 9.65 -11.22
N GLN A 177 -6.94 10.85 -11.68
CA GLN A 177 -7.52 11.06 -13.01
C GLN A 177 -6.55 10.74 -14.16
N ASP A 178 -5.28 11.09 -13.99
CA ASP A 178 -4.17 10.82 -14.88
C ASP A 178 -3.15 9.85 -14.25
N GLY A 179 -3.62 9.04 -13.30
CA GLY A 179 -2.82 8.10 -12.54
C GLY A 179 -2.40 6.85 -13.31
N TYR A 180 -1.69 5.98 -12.60
CA TYR A 180 -1.37 4.63 -13.05
C TYR A 180 -2.59 3.73 -12.86
N ARG A 181 -2.81 2.82 -13.83
CA ARG A 181 -3.86 1.81 -13.75
C ARG A 181 -3.30 0.56 -13.10
N ALA A 182 -4.12 -0.07 -12.27
CA ALA A 182 -3.82 -1.40 -11.79
C ALA A 182 -3.78 -2.40 -12.96
N ALA A 183 -2.92 -3.40 -12.85
CA ALA A 183 -2.69 -4.41 -13.87
C ALA A 183 -2.19 -5.71 -13.22
N PRO A 184 -2.28 -6.87 -13.90
CA PRO A 184 -1.74 -8.11 -13.35
C PRO A 184 -0.28 -8.01 -12.92
N GLY A 185 0.01 -8.39 -11.67
CA GLY A 185 1.33 -8.31 -11.06
C GLY A 185 1.60 -6.96 -10.38
N TYR A 186 2.88 -6.62 -10.22
CA TYR A 186 3.23 -5.34 -9.61
C TYR A 186 2.81 -4.17 -10.50
N ASP A 187 2.12 -3.19 -9.93
CA ASP A 187 1.82 -1.91 -10.58
C ASP A 187 2.06 -0.72 -9.64
N LEU A 188 2.06 0.49 -10.22
CA LEU A 188 2.36 1.73 -9.49
C LEU A 188 1.15 2.32 -8.76
N ALA A 189 -0.01 1.66 -8.81
CA ALA A 189 -1.24 2.12 -8.16
C ALA A 189 -1.51 1.35 -6.86
N SER A 190 -1.20 0.05 -6.85
CA SER A 190 -1.46 -0.90 -5.76
C SER A 190 -0.23 -1.70 -5.30
N GLY A 191 0.92 -1.58 -5.98
CA GLY A 191 2.13 -2.31 -5.62
C GLY A 191 1.99 -3.79 -5.93
N LEU A 192 2.39 -4.67 -5.01
CA LEU A 192 2.19 -6.13 -5.14
C LEU A 192 0.73 -6.56 -4.93
N GLY A 193 -0.18 -5.63 -4.57
CA GLY A 193 -1.58 -5.88 -4.29
C GLY A 193 -1.94 -5.69 -2.81
N THR A 194 -3.00 -6.37 -2.37
CA THR A 194 -3.44 -6.43 -0.96
C THR A 194 -3.00 -7.73 -0.29
N VAL A 195 -3.39 -7.93 0.98
CA VAL A 195 -2.93 -9.08 1.76
C VAL A 195 -4.07 -9.85 2.42
N ASP A 196 -3.96 -11.17 2.38
CA ASP A 196 -4.57 -12.06 3.35
C ASP A 196 -3.58 -12.24 4.52
N ALA A 197 -3.84 -11.53 5.62
CA ALA A 197 -2.98 -11.54 6.80
C ALA A 197 -2.81 -12.95 7.40
N SER A 198 -3.80 -13.83 7.26
CA SER A 198 -3.74 -15.19 7.82
C SER A 198 -2.67 -16.05 7.16
N ALA A 199 -2.39 -15.79 5.87
CA ALA A 199 -1.33 -16.43 5.12
C ALA A 199 -0.03 -15.60 5.13
N LEU A 200 -0.12 -14.27 5.09
CA LEU A 200 1.06 -13.41 5.03
C LEU A 200 1.88 -13.41 6.32
N VAL A 201 1.24 -13.34 7.48
CA VAL A 201 1.94 -13.33 8.78
C VAL A 201 2.87 -14.55 8.94
N PRO A 202 2.40 -15.80 8.78
CA PRO A 202 3.30 -16.96 8.84
C PRO A 202 4.33 -16.98 7.70
N ALA A 203 3.95 -16.53 6.49
CA ALA A 203 4.87 -16.42 5.36
C ALA A 203 5.96 -15.37 5.57
N LEU A 204 5.73 -14.34 6.39
CA LEU A 204 6.70 -13.34 6.84
C LEU A 204 7.49 -13.78 8.09
N ALA A 205 7.02 -14.76 8.85
CA ALA A 205 7.75 -15.29 10.01
C ALA A 205 8.74 -16.42 9.65
N ALA A 206 8.40 -17.27 8.66
CA ALA A 206 9.22 -18.43 8.25
C ALA A 206 10.70 -18.10 7.91
N ARG A 207 11.68 -18.58 8.67
CA ARG A 207 13.09 -18.29 8.33
C ARG A 207 13.42 -18.85 6.94
N THR A 208 14.01 -18.03 6.06
CA THR A 208 14.64 -18.54 4.84
C THR A 208 15.79 -19.44 5.30
N GLY A 209 15.66 -20.74 5.09
CA GLY A 209 16.68 -21.73 5.40
C GLY A 209 17.96 -21.52 4.62
#